data_AF-A0A2W7TYW3-F1
#
_entry.id   AF-A0A2W7TYW3-F1
#
_cell.length_a   1.000
_cell.length_b   1.000
_cell.length_c   1.000
_cell.angle_alpha   90.00
_cell.angle_beta   90.00
_cell.angle_gamma   90.00
#
_symmetry.space_group_name_H-M   'P 1'
#
loop_
_entity.id
_entity.type
_entity.pdbx_description
1 polymer ?
#
loop_
_entity_poly.entity_id
_entity_poly.type
_entity_poly.pdbx_seq_one_letter_code
_entity_poly.pdbx_strand_id
1 'polypeptide(L)'
;MKRIIILTAILIITFTKTYAQEISFKVPDYELIKKNIQDKKSNYYYPKLLERMIANDTLLTNEDYRHLYFGYVFNPKYDAYFRSPDEEKLSKYFTSDSIYEKDYDEIIKLSEHSISLFPFDLRQMNYLGYIYHLKGDDVAAKKMSNRFQSILEAILSSGNGEQCETGMHVISVSHEYVFLNMFRLESTSQSLVGNCDYLAFEKGKYKIDGVYFNIEKMLENEREHLK
;
A
#
# COMPACT_ATOMS: atom_id res chain seq x y z
N MET A 1 -61.02 46.03 -5.14
CA MET A 1 -60.36 46.00 -3.80
C MET A 1 -60.02 44.56 -3.45
N LYS A 2 -58.76 44.31 -3.05
CA LYS A 2 -58.24 43.13 -2.32
C LYS A 2 -58.14 41.82 -3.14
N ARG A 3 -57.04 41.05 -3.17
CA ARG A 3 -55.68 41.11 -2.61
C ARG A 3 -54.84 40.13 -3.47
N ILE A 4 -53.74 40.58 -4.06
CA ILE A 4 -52.77 39.70 -4.73
C ILE A 4 -51.86 39.15 -3.64
N ILE A 5 -51.88 37.84 -3.41
CA ILE A 5 -51.00 37.16 -2.46
C ILE A 5 -49.74 36.75 -3.22
N ILE A 6 -48.65 37.50 -3.04
CA ILE A 6 -47.31 37.12 -3.49
C ILE A 6 -46.74 36.20 -2.43
N LEU A 7 -46.62 34.90 -2.73
CA LEU A 7 -45.84 33.96 -1.93
C LEU A 7 -44.35 34.16 -2.28
N THR A 8 -43.64 34.91 -1.45
CA THR A 8 -42.18 34.99 -1.50
C THR A 8 -41.61 33.77 -0.78
N ALA A 9 -41.18 32.76 -1.53
CA ALA A 9 -40.44 31.63 -0.98
C ALA A 9 -39.03 32.10 -0.60
N ILE A 10 -38.78 32.31 0.69
CA ILE A 10 -37.45 32.58 1.24
C ILE A 10 -36.68 31.27 1.20
N LEU A 11 -35.77 31.14 0.22
CA LEU A 11 -34.81 30.05 0.15
C LEU A 11 -33.73 30.29 1.23
N ILE A 12 -33.89 29.65 2.39
CA ILE A 12 -32.86 29.63 3.43
C ILE A 12 -31.73 28.73 2.92
N ILE A 13 -30.68 29.33 2.35
CA ILE A 13 -29.43 28.65 2.06
C ILE A 13 -28.74 28.40 3.40
N THR A 14 -28.99 27.22 3.98
CA THR A 14 -28.16 26.73 5.09
C THR A 14 -26.78 26.42 4.53
N PHE A 15 -25.81 27.29 4.84
CA PHE A 15 -24.39 26.96 4.70
C PHE A 15 -24.06 25.84 5.69
N THR A 16 -24.24 24.59 5.27
CA THR A 16 -23.60 23.47 5.94
C THR A 16 -22.10 23.65 5.72
N LYS A 17 -21.36 23.93 6.79
CA LYS A 17 -19.90 23.82 6.78
C LYS A 17 -19.59 22.35 6.51
N THR A 18 -19.33 22.01 5.26
CA THR A 18 -18.67 20.74 4.92
C THR A 18 -17.28 20.82 5.54
N TYR A 19 -17.08 20.15 6.67
CA TYR A 19 -15.74 19.81 7.10
C TYR A 19 -15.18 18.91 6.02
N ALA A 20 -14.28 19.45 5.19
CA ALA A 20 -13.36 18.59 4.48
C ALA A 20 -12.65 17.78 5.56
N GLN A 21 -12.79 16.45 5.53
CA GLN A 21 -12.00 15.60 6.40
C GLN A 21 -10.55 15.89 6.03
N GLU A 22 -9.82 16.60 6.89
CA GLU A 22 -8.37 16.57 6.81
C GLU A 22 -7.98 15.11 6.93
N ILE A 23 -7.39 14.56 5.86
CA ILE A 23 -6.83 13.22 5.88
C ILE A 23 -5.66 13.30 6.86
N SER A 24 -5.93 13.02 8.13
CA SER A 24 -4.90 12.96 9.15
C SER A 24 -4.18 11.62 8.99
N PHE A 25 -2.95 11.67 8.52
CA PHE A 25 -2.05 10.52 8.59
C PHE A 25 -1.56 10.34 10.03
N LYS A 26 -1.18 9.11 10.37
CA LYS A 26 -0.62 8.73 11.67
C LYS A 26 0.65 7.93 11.46
N VAL A 27 1.77 8.48 11.90
CA VAL A 27 3.06 7.78 11.94
C VAL A 27 2.91 6.45 12.71
N PRO A 28 3.42 5.32 12.20
CA PRO A 28 3.38 4.03 12.89
C PRO A 28 4.19 4.07 14.18
N ASP A 29 3.55 3.72 15.30
CA ASP A 29 4.23 3.45 16.57
C ASP A 29 4.81 2.03 16.53
N TYR A 30 6.03 1.91 16.01
CA TYR A 30 6.68 0.61 15.82
C TYR A 30 6.92 -0.16 17.13
N GLU A 31 7.14 0.53 18.25
CA GLU A 31 7.34 -0.13 19.55
C GLU A 31 6.01 -0.71 20.07
N LEU A 32 4.92 0.04 19.97
CA LEU A 32 3.59 -0.48 20.28
C LEU A 32 3.20 -1.64 19.36
N ILE A 33 3.43 -1.49 18.05
CA ILE A 33 3.14 -2.54 17.07
C ILE A 33 3.94 -3.80 17.42
N LYS A 34 5.25 -3.70 17.65
CA LYS A 34 6.10 -4.81 18.06
C LYS A 34 5.57 -5.53 19.30
N LYS A 35 5.20 -4.78 20.33
CA LYS A 35 4.60 -5.33 21.56
C LYS A 35 3.30 -6.08 21.26
N ASN A 36 2.40 -5.45 20.49
CA ASN A 36 1.08 -6.01 20.18
C ASN A 36 1.16 -7.27 19.32
N ILE A 37 2.09 -7.35 18.37
CA ILE A 37 2.20 -8.49 17.46
C ILE A 37 2.87 -9.71 18.11
N GLN A 38 3.66 -9.50 19.18
CA GLN A 38 4.33 -10.55 19.93
C GLN A 38 3.47 -11.15 21.05
N ASP A 39 2.48 -10.41 21.56
CA ASP A 39 1.59 -10.87 22.63
C ASP A 39 0.52 -11.84 22.10
N LYS A 40 0.57 -13.09 22.56
CA LYS A 40 -0.41 -14.14 22.22
C LYS A 40 -1.85 -13.83 22.62
N LYS A 41 -2.06 -12.90 23.57
CA LYS A 41 -3.38 -12.46 24.02
C LYS A 41 -3.90 -11.24 23.27
N SER A 42 -3.05 -10.57 22.51
CA SER A 42 -3.42 -9.42 21.68
C SER A 42 -4.29 -9.86 20.51
N ASN A 43 -5.26 -9.01 20.13
CA ASN A 43 -6.00 -9.19 18.88
C ASN A 43 -5.10 -9.07 17.64
N TYR A 44 -3.93 -8.45 17.79
CA TYR A 44 -2.93 -8.26 16.75
C TYR A 44 -1.83 -9.33 16.75
N TYR A 45 -1.98 -10.41 17.52
CA TYR A 45 -0.96 -11.48 17.54
C TYR A 45 -0.64 -11.96 16.12
N TYR A 46 0.62 -11.81 15.71
CA TYR A 46 1.00 -11.79 14.29
C TYR A 46 0.56 -13.04 13.51
N PRO A 47 0.80 -14.28 14.00
CA PRO A 47 0.44 -15.48 13.24
C PRO A 47 -1.06 -15.56 12.95
N LYS A 48 -1.90 -15.21 13.93
CA LYS A 48 -3.36 -15.21 13.78
C LYS A 48 -3.82 -14.10 12.86
N LEU A 49 -3.22 -12.92 12.97
CA LEU A 49 -3.56 -11.79 12.12
C LEU A 49 -3.21 -12.06 10.65
N LEU A 50 -2.05 -12.65 10.40
CA LEU A 50 -1.59 -13.03 9.06
C LEU A 50 -2.49 -14.12 8.45
N GLU A 51 -2.88 -15.12 9.24
CA GLU A 51 -3.82 -16.17 8.81
C GLU A 51 -5.15 -15.57 8.35
N ARG A 52 -5.71 -14.61 9.11
CA ARG A 52 -6.93 -13.88 8.73
C ARG A 52 -6.77 -13.13 7.41
N MET A 53 -5.62 -12.47 7.19
CA MET A 53 -5.34 -11.77 5.93
C MET A 53 -5.26 -12.74 4.76
N ILE A 54 -4.57 -13.87 4.92
CA ILE A 54 -4.45 -14.91 3.88
C ILE A 54 -5.82 -15.51 3.54
N ALA A 55 -6.68 -15.70 4.55
CA ALA A 55 -8.05 -16.18 4.38
C ALA A 55 -9.00 -15.13 3.76
N ASN A 56 -8.55 -13.90 3.53
CA ASN A 56 -9.37 -12.77 3.07
C ASN A 56 -10.54 -12.45 4.01
N ASP A 57 -10.27 -12.46 5.32
CA ASP A 57 -11.25 -12.04 6.33
C ASP A 57 -11.66 -10.57 6.11
N THR A 58 -12.93 -10.37 5.73
CA THR A 58 -13.51 -9.07 5.43
C THR A 58 -13.73 -8.19 6.67
N LEU A 59 -13.52 -8.73 7.87
CA LEU A 59 -13.59 -8.00 9.14
C LEU A 59 -12.25 -7.40 9.56
N LEU A 60 -11.19 -7.54 8.76
CA LEU A 60 -9.94 -6.84 9.00
C LEU A 60 -10.12 -5.34 8.79
N THR A 61 -9.65 -4.58 9.77
CA THR A 61 -9.70 -3.12 9.80
C THR A 61 -8.39 -2.54 9.27
N ASN A 62 -8.37 -1.24 8.97
CA ASN A 62 -7.12 -0.56 8.59
C ASN A 62 -6.05 -0.68 9.69
N GLU A 63 -6.42 -0.62 10.97
CA GLU A 63 -5.47 -0.85 12.08
C GLU A 63 -4.91 -2.28 12.10
N ASP A 64 -5.69 -3.29 11.71
CA ASP A 64 -5.16 -4.65 11.53
C ASP A 64 -4.11 -4.69 10.41
N TYR A 65 -4.37 -4.04 9.27
CA TYR A 65 -3.41 -3.93 8.16
C TYR A 65 -2.17 -3.11 8.53
N ARG A 66 -2.30 -2.08 9.37
CA ARG A 66 -1.16 -1.34 9.91
C ARG A 66 -0.28 -2.23 10.79
N HIS A 67 -0.87 -3.05 11.67
CA HIS A 67 -0.10 -4.02 12.47
C HIS A 67 0.53 -5.12 11.62
N LEU A 68 -0.15 -5.59 10.57
CA LEU A 68 0.39 -6.56 9.61
C LEU A 68 1.60 -5.99 8.86
N TYR A 69 1.40 -4.89 8.15
CA TYR A 69 2.39 -4.31 7.25
C TYR A 69 3.60 -3.78 8.02
N PHE A 70 3.39 -2.84 8.95
CA PHE A 70 4.50 -2.27 9.71
C PHE A 70 5.10 -3.25 10.73
N GLY A 71 4.36 -4.26 11.16
CA GLY A 71 4.87 -5.32 12.04
C GLY A 71 5.78 -6.32 11.33
N TYR A 72 5.71 -6.44 9.99
CA TYR A 72 6.50 -7.41 9.25
C TYR A 72 8.01 -7.15 9.33
N VAL A 73 8.44 -5.90 9.58
CA VAL A 73 9.86 -5.54 9.78
C VAL A 73 10.52 -6.25 10.98
N PHE A 74 9.72 -6.86 11.87
CA PHE A 74 10.20 -7.65 13.00
C PHE A 74 10.17 -9.16 12.74
N ASN A 75 9.76 -9.58 11.55
CA ASN A 75 9.80 -10.98 11.16
C ASN A 75 11.24 -11.42 10.92
N PRO A 76 11.70 -12.59 11.43
CA PRO A 76 13.06 -13.07 11.17
C PRO A 76 13.39 -13.30 9.70
N LYS A 77 12.40 -13.38 8.81
CA LYS A 77 12.56 -13.51 7.36
C LYS A 77 12.40 -12.18 6.60
N TYR A 78 12.36 -11.06 7.32
CA TYR A 78 12.23 -9.75 6.70
C TYR A 78 13.46 -9.41 5.84
N ASP A 79 13.20 -8.91 4.64
CA ASP A 79 14.21 -8.43 3.71
C ASP A 79 13.62 -7.22 2.97
N ALA A 80 14.23 -6.05 3.17
CA ALA A 80 13.80 -4.79 2.55
C ALA A 80 13.96 -4.80 1.01
N TYR A 81 14.86 -5.65 0.51
CA TYR A 81 15.22 -5.82 -0.89
C TYR A 81 14.72 -7.15 -1.48
N PHE A 82 13.72 -7.76 -0.84
CA PHE A 82 13.17 -9.04 -1.25
C PHE A 82 13.00 -9.12 -2.77
N ARG A 83 13.53 -10.19 -3.35
CA ARG A 83 13.31 -10.59 -4.75
C ARG A 83 12.79 -12.00 -4.79
N SER A 84 11.73 -12.19 -5.57
CA SER A 84 11.17 -13.52 -5.80
C SER A 84 12.20 -14.43 -6.47
N PRO A 85 12.30 -15.72 -6.11
CA PRO A 85 13.04 -16.69 -6.90
C PRO A 85 12.45 -16.86 -8.31
N ASP A 86 11.20 -16.46 -8.53
CA ASP A 86 10.52 -16.52 -9.82
C ASP A 86 10.57 -15.21 -10.61
N GLU A 87 11.29 -14.20 -10.12
CA GLU A 87 11.36 -12.85 -10.71
C GLU A 87 11.73 -12.87 -12.19
N GLU A 88 12.72 -13.67 -12.59
CA GLU A 88 13.18 -13.74 -13.98
C GLU A 88 12.08 -14.27 -14.91
N LYS A 89 11.31 -15.26 -14.46
CA LYS A 89 10.19 -15.80 -15.24
C LYS A 89 9.04 -14.81 -15.32
N LEU A 90 8.70 -14.19 -14.18
CA LEU A 90 7.66 -13.16 -14.11
C LEU A 90 8.00 -11.94 -14.98
N SER A 91 9.27 -11.52 -15.03
CA SER A 91 9.76 -10.40 -15.83
C SER A 91 9.49 -10.57 -17.33
N LYS A 92 9.51 -11.82 -17.84
CA LYS A 92 9.18 -12.12 -19.25
C LYS A 92 7.73 -11.75 -19.58
N TYR A 93 6.82 -11.87 -18.63
CA TYR A 93 5.41 -11.50 -18.82
C TYR A 93 5.20 -10.00 -18.63
N PHE A 94 5.92 -9.36 -17.70
CA PHE A 94 5.84 -7.91 -17.50
C PHE A 94 6.35 -7.09 -18.69
N THR A 95 7.37 -7.60 -19.39
CA THR A 95 7.98 -6.93 -20.54
C THR A 95 7.36 -7.32 -21.88
N SER A 96 6.41 -8.27 -21.88
CA SER A 96 5.73 -8.71 -23.09
C SER A 96 4.71 -7.67 -23.55
N ASP A 97 4.62 -7.43 -24.86
CA ASP A 97 3.61 -6.56 -25.46
C ASP A 97 2.18 -7.09 -25.26
N SER A 98 2.04 -8.38 -24.96
CA SER A 98 0.74 -9.04 -24.75
C SER A 98 0.86 -10.25 -23.83
N ILE A 99 -0.21 -10.51 -23.07
CA ILE A 99 -0.37 -11.70 -22.24
C ILE A 99 -1.48 -12.54 -22.86
N TYR A 100 -1.24 -13.83 -23.06
CA TYR A 100 -2.22 -14.73 -23.68
C TYR A 100 -2.84 -15.65 -22.63
N GLU A 101 -4.04 -16.17 -22.92
CA GLU A 101 -4.77 -17.05 -21.99
C GLU A 101 -3.97 -18.26 -21.53
N LYS A 102 -3.15 -18.83 -22.43
CA LYS A 102 -2.23 -19.93 -22.13
C LYS A 102 -1.17 -19.62 -21.06
N ASP A 103 -0.90 -18.33 -20.81
CA ASP A 103 0.12 -17.87 -19.87
C ASP A 103 -0.45 -17.65 -18.46
N TYR A 104 -1.78 -17.51 -18.32
CA TYR A 104 -2.42 -17.11 -17.07
C TYR A 104 -2.11 -18.05 -15.90
N ASP A 105 -2.15 -19.37 -16.11
CA ASP A 105 -1.93 -20.34 -15.04
C ASP A 105 -0.49 -20.35 -14.52
N GLU A 106 0.48 -20.17 -15.40
CA GLU A 106 1.88 -20.07 -14.96
C GLU A 106 2.12 -18.74 -14.24
N ILE A 107 1.55 -17.63 -14.73
CA ILE A 107 1.64 -16.34 -14.04
C ILE A 107 1.03 -16.43 -12.64
N ILE A 108 -0.18 -17.00 -12.51
CA ILE A 108 -0.86 -17.17 -11.21
C ILE A 108 0.04 -17.95 -10.25
N LYS A 109 0.55 -19.11 -10.68
CA LYS A 109 1.42 -19.95 -9.87
C LYS A 109 2.69 -19.22 -9.39
N LEU A 110 3.37 -18.49 -10.29
CA LEU A 110 4.60 -17.76 -9.96
C LEU A 110 4.32 -16.59 -9.01
N SER A 111 3.26 -15.81 -9.27
CA SER A 111 2.87 -14.69 -8.40
C SER A 111 2.42 -15.17 -7.01
N GLU A 112 1.65 -16.27 -6.92
CA GLU A 112 1.26 -16.87 -5.65
C GLU A 112 2.45 -17.39 -4.85
N HIS A 113 3.42 -18.03 -5.50
CA HIS A 113 4.64 -18.46 -4.85
C HIS A 113 5.41 -17.25 -4.29
N SER A 114 5.55 -16.17 -5.06
CA SER A 114 6.16 -14.93 -4.59
C SER A 114 5.48 -14.37 -3.33
N ILE A 115 4.15 -14.25 -3.36
CA ILE A 115 3.34 -13.75 -2.24
C ILE A 115 3.43 -14.68 -1.02
N SER A 116 3.60 -15.98 -1.21
CA SER A 116 3.78 -16.93 -0.11
C SER A 116 5.11 -16.76 0.63
N LEU A 117 6.15 -16.31 -0.09
CA LEU A 117 7.47 -16.02 0.48
C LEU A 117 7.51 -14.64 1.13
N PHE A 118 6.87 -13.66 0.50
CA PHE A 118 6.70 -12.31 1.01
C PHE A 118 5.23 -11.87 0.93
N PRO A 119 4.48 -11.93 2.05
CA PRO A 119 3.05 -11.59 2.08
C PRO A 119 2.70 -10.14 1.74
N PHE A 120 3.70 -9.30 1.44
CA PHE A 120 3.54 -7.92 1.02
C PHE A 120 4.24 -7.66 -0.32
N ASP A 121 4.38 -8.67 -1.19
CA ASP A 121 4.80 -8.46 -2.58
C ASP A 121 3.68 -7.77 -3.39
N LEU A 122 3.57 -6.45 -3.19
CA LEU A 122 2.47 -5.64 -3.72
C LEU A 122 2.43 -5.60 -5.24
N ARG A 123 3.59 -5.71 -5.90
CA ARG A 123 3.67 -5.80 -7.35
C ARG A 123 3.01 -7.07 -7.86
N GLN A 124 3.31 -8.21 -7.22
CA GLN A 124 2.67 -9.48 -7.58
C GLN A 124 1.19 -9.51 -7.20
N MET A 125 0.78 -8.91 -6.08
CA MET A 125 -0.65 -8.81 -5.74
C MET A 125 -1.44 -8.01 -6.79
N ASN A 126 -0.92 -6.86 -7.20
CA ASN A 126 -1.56 -6.03 -8.23
C ASN A 126 -1.67 -6.80 -9.55
N TYR A 127 -0.58 -7.47 -9.95
CA TYR A 127 -0.57 -8.25 -11.18
C TYR A 127 -1.52 -9.44 -11.13
N LEU A 128 -1.51 -10.20 -10.03
CA LEU A 128 -2.34 -11.36 -9.82
C LEU A 128 -3.85 -11.01 -9.83
N GLY A 129 -4.23 -9.86 -9.27
CA GLY A 129 -5.61 -9.36 -9.36
C GLY A 129 -6.05 -9.14 -10.82
N TYR A 130 -5.17 -8.57 -11.65
CA TYR A 130 -5.44 -8.36 -13.07
C TYR A 130 -5.53 -9.69 -13.85
N ILE A 131 -4.62 -10.63 -13.59
CA ILE A 131 -4.61 -11.93 -14.27
C ILE A 131 -5.84 -12.77 -13.90
N TYR A 132 -6.26 -12.76 -12.64
CA TYR A 132 -7.52 -13.41 -12.24
C TYR A 132 -8.72 -12.85 -13.00
N HIS A 133 -8.80 -11.52 -13.15
CA HIS A 133 -9.86 -10.89 -13.91
C HIS A 133 -9.83 -11.30 -15.39
N LEU A 134 -8.64 -11.30 -16.03
CA LEU A 134 -8.50 -11.75 -17.43
C LEU A 134 -8.87 -13.22 -17.63
N LYS A 135 -8.63 -14.07 -16.62
CA LYS A 135 -9.02 -15.49 -16.63
C LYS A 135 -10.53 -15.70 -16.35
N GLY A 136 -11.26 -14.65 -15.96
CA GLY A 136 -12.68 -14.72 -15.61
C GLY A 136 -12.97 -15.16 -14.17
N ASP A 137 -11.96 -15.18 -13.28
CA ASP A 137 -12.15 -15.42 -11.84
C ASP A 137 -12.25 -14.09 -11.08
N ASP A 138 -13.38 -13.41 -11.25
CA ASP A 138 -13.64 -12.12 -10.61
C ASP A 138 -13.69 -12.20 -9.07
N VAL A 139 -13.97 -13.38 -8.52
CA VAL A 139 -13.98 -13.59 -7.06
C VAL A 139 -12.56 -13.55 -6.51
N ALA A 140 -11.63 -14.27 -7.14
CA ALA A 140 -10.21 -14.24 -6.77
C ALA A 140 -9.60 -12.86 -7.05
N ALA A 141 -9.94 -12.24 -8.20
CA ALA A 141 -9.51 -10.89 -8.55
C ALA A 141 -9.90 -9.88 -7.45
N LYS A 142 -11.18 -9.87 -7.05
CA LYS A 142 -11.68 -8.97 -6.00
C LYS A 142 -10.98 -9.20 -4.65
N LYS A 143 -10.79 -10.46 -4.25
CA LYS A 143 -10.08 -10.78 -3.00
C LYS A 143 -8.65 -10.23 -3.01
N MET A 144 -7.92 -10.44 -4.11
CA MET A 144 -6.55 -9.97 -4.24
C MET A 144 -6.47 -8.44 -4.31
N SER A 145 -7.34 -7.80 -5.09
CA SER A 145 -7.43 -6.33 -5.17
C SER A 145 -7.77 -5.70 -3.81
N ASN A 146 -8.70 -6.27 -3.05
CA ASN A 146 -9.05 -5.78 -1.71
C ASN A 146 -7.85 -5.87 -0.76
N ARG A 147 -7.11 -6.98 -0.79
CA ARG A 147 -5.90 -7.15 0.03
C ARG A 147 -4.83 -6.12 -0.33
N PHE A 148 -4.55 -5.96 -1.63
CA PHE A 148 -3.60 -4.98 -2.14
C PHE A 148 -3.99 -3.56 -1.71
N GLN A 149 -5.25 -3.17 -1.92
CA GLN A 149 -5.78 -1.85 -1.53
C GLN A 149 -5.66 -1.61 -0.02
N SER A 150 -6.00 -2.60 0.81
CA SER A 150 -5.94 -2.46 2.27
C SER A 150 -4.50 -2.28 2.78
N ILE A 151 -3.51 -2.93 2.16
CA ILE A 151 -2.09 -2.71 2.50
C ILE A 151 -1.64 -1.33 2.02
N LEU A 152 -2.04 -0.91 0.82
CA LEU A 152 -1.73 0.43 0.34
C LEU A 152 -2.35 1.51 1.24
N GLU A 153 -3.57 1.32 1.71
CA GLU A 153 -4.20 2.22 2.68
C GLU A 153 -3.41 2.30 4.00
N ALA A 154 -2.80 1.19 4.44
CA ALA A 154 -1.90 1.23 5.60
C ALA A 154 -0.68 2.14 5.33
N ILE A 155 -0.08 2.07 4.15
CA ILE A 155 1.02 2.95 3.71
C ILE A 155 0.55 4.40 3.66
N LEU A 156 -0.53 4.69 2.92
CA LEU A 156 -1.05 6.05 2.74
C LEU A 156 -1.54 6.69 4.05
N SER A 157 -1.98 5.88 5.02
CA SER A 157 -2.37 6.37 6.34
C SER A 157 -1.17 6.74 7.23
N SER A 158 0.08 6.53 6.80
CA SER A 158 1.28 6.79 7.61
C SER A 158 1.92 8.16 7.40
N GLY A 159 1.71 8.78 6.23
CA GLY A 159 2.28 10.06 5.86
C GLY A 159 1.65 10.59 4.58
N ASN A 160 1.92 11.85 4.25
CA ASN A 160 1.48 12.46 2.98
C ASN A 160 2.60 12.55 1.93
N GLY A 161 3.85 12.26 2.31
CA GLY A 161 5.00 12.25 1.41
C GLY A 161 5.46 13.63 0.92
N GLU A 162 4.99 14.73 1.51
CA GLU A 162 5.36 16.10 1.10
C GLU A 162 6.72 16.54 1.66
N GLN A 163 7.07 16.06 2.85
CA GLN A 163 8.33 16.33 3.56
C GLN A 163 8.85 15.02 4.15
N CYS A 164 10.12 14.94 4.55
CA CYS A 164 10.64 13.72 5.17
C CYS A 164 9.93 13.41 6.49
N GLU A 165 9.64 14.42 7.30
CA GLU A 165 8.90 14.31 8.57
C GLU A 165 7.49 13.74 8.40
N THR A 166 6.90 13.93 7.22
CA THR A 166 5.57 13.43 6.85
C THR A 166 5.65 12.34 5.76
N GLY A 167 6.82 11.74 5.58
CA GLY A 167 7.09 10.69 4.59
C GLY A 167 6.20 9.48 4.80
N MET A 168 5.73 8.86 3.72
CA MET A 168 4.97 7.61 3.83
C MET A 168 5.92 6.49 4.24
N HIS A 169 5.60 5.80 5.33
CA HIS A 169 6.39 4.68 5.80
C HIS A 169 6.21 3.48 4.89
N VAL A 170 7.33 2.92 4.43
CA VAL A 170 7.38 1.69 3.63
C VAL A 170 8.33 0.69 4.27
N ILE A 171 8.12 -0.59 3.96
CA ILE A 171 8.95 -1.70 4.47
C ILE A 171 9.78 -2.37 3.37
N SER A 172 9.69 -1.89 2.13
CA SER A 172 10.48 -2.42 1.02
C SER A 172 10.67 -1.33 -0.02
N VAL A 173 11.87 -1.31 -0.62
CA VAL A 173 12.19 -0.44 -1.78
C VAL A 173 11.17 -0.65 -2.91
N SER A 174 10.72 -1.90 -3.11
CA SER A 174 9.75 -2.21 -4.17
C SER A 174 8.40 -1.49 -3.99
N HIS A 175 8.03 -1.14 -2.75
CA HIS A 175 6.74 -0.49 -2.45
C HIS A 175 6.71 0.97 -2.90
N GLU A 176 7.85 1.65 -2.90
CA GLU A 176 8.01 3.02 -3.41
C GLU A 176 7.65 3.08 -4.91
N TYR A 177 8.19 2.14 -5.69
CA TYR A 177 7.89 2.05 -7.12
C TYR A 177 6.47 1.54 -7.41
N VAL A 178 5.89 0.69 -6.56
CA VAL A 178 4.47 0.31 -6.68
C VAL A 178 3.58 1.54 -6.50
N PHE A 179 3.87 2.40 -5.53
CA PHE A 179 3.18 3.67 -5.36
C PHE A 179 3.30 4.53 -6.63
N LEU A 180 4.52 4.75 -7.13
CA LEU A 180 4.72 5.56 -8.34
C LEU A 180 3.91 5.03 -9.53
N ASN A 181 3.97 3.71 -9.78
CA ASN A 181 3.26 3.07 -10.89
C ASN A 181 1.74 3.23 -10.76
N MET A 182 1.19 3.11 -9.55
CA MET A 182 -0.24 3.25 -9.32
C MET A 182 -0.75 4.67 -9.62
N PHE A 183 0.04 5.68 -9.27
CA PHE A 183 -0.28 7.08 -9.54
C PHE A 183 0.23 7.57 -10.90
N ARG A 184 0.80 6.68 -11.71
CA ARG A 184 1.42 6.99 -13.02
C ARG A 184 2.44 8.12 -12.92
N LEU A 185 3.23 8.09 -11.84
CA LEU A 185 4.31 9.01 -11.56
C LEU A 185 5.62 8.40 -12.06
N GLU A 186 6.52 9.28 -12.49
CA GLU A 186 7.83 8.89 -13.01
C GLU A 186 8.88 9.72 -12.30
N SER A 187 9.78 9.05 -11.58
CA SER A 187 10.90 9.68 -10.91
C SER A 187 12.08 9.87 -11.86
N THR A 188 12.73 11.02 -11.80
CA THR A 188 13.96 11.32 -12.56
C THR A 188 15.22 11.06 -11.76
N SER A 189 15.14 11.09 -10.43
CA SER A 189 16.26 10.80 -9.53
C SER A 189 15.78 10.36 -8.16
N GLN A 190 16.68 9.74 -7.41
CA GLN A 190 16.47 9.24 -6.06
C GLN A 190 17.60 9.72 -5.15
N SER A 191 17.28 10.12 -3.92
CA SER A 191 18.27 10.57 -2.95
C SER A 191 17.81 10.34 -1.51
N LEU A 192 18.75 9.92 -0.65
CA LEU A 192 18.51 9.82 0.78
C LEU A 192 18.53 11.22 1.44
N VAL A 193 17.44 11.58 2.11
CA VAL A 193 17.27 12.81 2.90
C VAL A 193 16.87 12.42 4.32
N GLY A 194 17.82 12.50 5.25
CA GLY A 194 17.60 12.03 6.63
C GLY A 194 17.29 10.53 6.65
N ASN A 195 16.13 10.16 7.19
CA ASN A 195 15.63 8.79 7.22
C ASN A 195 14.71 8.45 6.04
N CYS A 196 14.59 9.35 5.07
CA CYS A 196 13.67 9.20 3.96
C CYS A 196 14.39 9.02 2.63
N ASP A 197 13.82 8.20 1.78
CA ASP A 197 14.12 8.23 0.37
C ASP A 197 13.24 9.26 -0.33
N TYR A 198 13.88 10.14 -1.11
CA TYR A 198 13.20 11.17 -1.90
C TYR A 198 13.27 10.82 -3.39
N LEU A 199 12.11 10.58 -3.99
CA LEU A 199 11.97 10.36 -5.42
C LEU A 199 11.55 11.67 -6.09
N ALA A 200 12.50 12.33 -6.74
CA ALA A 200 12.27 13.59 -7.44
C ALA A 200 11.60 13.35 -8.79
N PHE A 201 10.71 14.27 -9.17
CA PHE A 201 10.04 14.27 -10.46
C PHE A 201 10.62 15.29 -11.43
N GLU A 202 10.28 15.13 -12.70
CA GLU A 202 10.58 16.14 -13.70
C GLU A 202 9.90 17.47 -13.35
N LYS A 203 10.68 18.54 -13.29
CA LYS A 203 10.22 19.86 -12.87
C LYS A 203 9.04 20.34 -13.73
N GLY A 204 7.91 20.62 -13.09
CA GLY A 204 6.70 21.12 -13.75
C GLY A 204 5.84 20.04 -14.42
N LYS A 205 6.24 18.76 -14.39
CA LYS A 205 5.42 17.64 -14.91
C LYS A 205 4.23 17.34 -13.99
N TYR A 206 4.44 17.43 -12.68
CA TYR A 206 3.41 17.22 -11.66
C TYR A 206 3.29 18.43 -10.74
N LYS A 207 2.25 18.45 -9.89
CA LYS A 207 1.99 19.54 -8.93
C LYS A 207 2.98 19.61 -7.76
N ILE A 208 3.74 18.54 -7.55
CA ILE A 208 4.75 18.39 -6.51
C ILE A 208 6.07 18.02 -7.18
N ASP A 209 7.19 18.41 -6.56
CA ASP A 209 8.53 18.20 -7.12
C ASP A 209 9.08 16.78 -6.87
N GLY A 210 8.40 15.99 -6.04
CA GLY A 210 8.80 14.65 -5.68
C GLY A 210 7.94 14.11 -4.53
N VAL A 211 8.31 12.95 -4.02
CA VAL A 211 7.64 12.28 -2.91
C VAL A 211 8.67 11.70 -1.94
N TYR A 212 8.39 11.81 -0.64
CA TYR A 212 9.20 11.26 0.43
C TYR A 212 8.62 9.95 0.96
N PHE A 213 9.45 8.92 1.06
CA PHE A 213 9.16 7.67 1.73
C PHE A 213 10.06 7.52 2.96
N ASN A 214 9.47 7.29 4.13
CA ASN A 214 10.25 7.00 5.33
C ASN A 214 10.71 5.53 5.28
N ILE A 215 12.03 5.35 5.26
CA ILE A 215 12.71 4.05 5.17
C ILE A 215 13.53 3.72 6.43
N GLU A 216 13.25 4.40 7.54
CA GLU A 216 14.02 4.28 8.80
C GLU A 216 14.16 2.84 9.26
N LYS A 217 13.06 2.08 9.28
CA LYS A 217 13.06 0.67 9.70
C LYS A 217 13.79 -0.25 8.74
N MET A 218 13.87 0.10 7.45
CA MET A 218 14.71 -0.62 6.49
C MET A 218 16.19 -0.38 6.84
N LEU A 219 16.58 0.89 7.00
CA LEU A 219 17.96 1.26 7.37
C LEU A 219 18.39 0.66 8.71
N GLU A 220 17.50 0.60 9.70
CA GLU A 220 17.76 -0.05 10.99
C GLU A 220 18.04 -1.55 10.84
N ASN A 221 17.19 -2.28 10.12
CA ASN A 221 17.36 -3.72 9.90
C ASN A 221 18.67 -4.01 9.16
N GLU A 222 19.01 -3.26 8.12
CA GLU A 222 20.28 -3.42 7.40
C GLU A 222 21.49 -3.25 8.33
N ARG A 223 21.45 -2.26 9.23
CA ARG A 223 22.52 -2.06 10.23
C ARG A 223 22.62 -3.20 11.24
N GLU A 224 21.53 -3.89 11.56
CA GLU A 224 21.56 -5.06 12.44
C GLU A 224 22.19 -6.29 11.75
N HIS A 225 22.00 -6.45 10.45
CA HIS A 225 22.59 -7.56 9.68
C HIS A 225 24.10 -7.41 9.43
N LEU A 226 24.63 -6.18 9.53
CA LEU A 226 26.06 -5.88 9.39
C LEU A 226 26.88 -6.05 10.68
N LYS A 227 26.25 -6.38 11.81
CA LYS A 227 26.90 -6.58 13.11
C LYS A 227 27.11 -8.05 13.42
#